data_AF-A0A2E8PYW8-F1
#
_entry.id   AF-A0A2E8PYW8-F1
#
_cell.length_a   1.000
_cell.length_b   1.000
_cell.length_c   1.000
_cell.angle_alpha   90.00
_cell.angle_beta   90.00
_cell.angle_gamma   90.00
#
_symmetry.space_group_name_H-M   'P 1'
#
loop_
_entity.id
_entity.type
_entity.pdbx_description
1 polymer ?
#
loop_
_entity_poly.entity_id
_entity_poly.type
_entity_poly.pdbx_seq_one_letter_code
_entity_poly.pdbx_strand_id
1 'polypeptide(L)' 'MSSIWLKNTTGSRAGHTVRVEMGEDLFGFLFYDVYSGRKHNVRKLKTRIFSDPAAFIRSLDVELYNKENRDYVPIASA' A
#
# COMPACT_ATOMS: atom_id res chain seq x y z
N MET A 1 7.88 1.22 -13.69
CA MET A 1 7.01 0.79 -12.57
C MET A 1 7.37 1.61 -11.35
N SER A 2 6.36 2.20 -10.71
CA SER A 2 6.54 3.04 -9.52
C SER A 2 6.13 2.25 -8.27
N SER A 3 6.80 2.48 -7.15
CA SER A 3 6.46 1.80 -5.90
C SER A 3 6.50 2.73 -4.69
N ILE A 4 5.57 2.51 -3.76
CA ILE A 4 5.46 3.23 -2.49
C ILE A 4 5.68 2.22 -1.37
N TRP A 5 6.52 2.58 -0.41
CA TRP A 5 6.87 1.74 0.74
C TRP A 5 6.48 2.41 2.03
N LEU A 6 5.62 1.74 2.80
CA LEU A 6 5.25 2.12 4.15
C LEU A 6 5.95 1.15 5.10
N LYS A 7 6.90 1.64 5.88
CA LYS A 7 7.59 0.85 6.91
C LYS A 7 7.07 1.26 8.27
N ASN A 8 6.59 0.29 9.03
CA ASN A 8 6.23 0.52 10.41
C ASN A 8 7.50 0.51 11.29
N THR A 9 7.84 1.66 11.85
CA THR A 9 8.96 1.85 12.77
C THR A 9 8.53 1.97 14.23
N THR A 10 7.22 1.91 14.52
CA THR A 10 6.66 2.19 15.85
C THR A 10 5.65 1.10 16.29
N GLY A 11 5.36 1.04 17.60
CA GLY A 11 4.32 0.19 18.15
C GLY A 11 4.54 -1.33 18.08
N SER A 12 3.46 -2.10 18.28
CA SER A 12 3.47 -3.57 18.40
C SER A 12 3.76 -4.31 17.09
N ARG A 13 3.72 -3.63 15.95
CA ARG A 13 3.98 -4.17 14.60
C ARG A 13 5.25 -3.60 13.98
N ALA A 14 6.19 -3.10 14.78
CA ALA A 14 7.49 -2.65 14.32
C ALA A 14 8.16 -3.70 13.40
N GLY A 15 8.70 -3.23 12.26
CA GLY A 15 9.29 -4.08 11.22
C GLY A 15 8.29 -4.68 10.22
N HIS A 16 6.98 -4.43 10.38
CA HIS A 16 5.99 -4.67 9.33
C HIS A 16 6.16 -3.67 8.19
N THR A 17 5.99 -4.11 6.96
CA THR A 17 6.08 -3.28 5.75
C THR A 17 4.87 -3.53 4.87
N VAL A 18 4.37 -2.45 4.29
CA VAL A 18 3.41 -2.47 3.19
C VAL A 18 4.09 -1.87 1.98
N ARG A 19 3.95 -2.53 0.83
CA ARG A 19 4.50 -2.05 -0.44
C ARG A 19 3.36 -2.00 -1.44
N VAL A 20 3.20 -0.87 -2.10
CA VAL A 20 2.25 -0.71 -3.20
C VAL A 20 3.06 -0.53 -4.48
N GLU A 21 2.91 -1.45 -5.42
CA GLU A 21 3.55 -1.38 -6.74
C GLU A 21 2.50 -1.02 -7.76
N MET A 22 2.80 -0.06 -8.64
CA MET A 22 1.83 0.47 -9.61
C MET A 22 2.44 0.61 -10.99
N GLY A 23 1.57 0.48 -11.99
CA GLY A 23 1.94 0.56 -13.40
C GLY A 23 0.72 0.55 -14.30
N GLU A 24 1.02 0.40 -15.59
CA GLU A 24 0.05 0.26 -16.67
C GLU A 24 0.30 -1.10 -17.33
N ASP A 25 -0.76 -1.82 -17.66
CA ASP A 25 -0.68 -3.10 -18.36
C ASP A 25 -0.53 -2.92 -19.88
N LEU A 26 -0.46 -4.04 -20.63
CA LEU A 26 -0.33 -4.01 -22.09
C LEU A 26 -1.56 -3.48 -22.82
N PHE A 27 -2.68 -3.33 -22.12
CA PHE A 27 -3.96 -2.89 -22.67
C PHE A 27 -4.33 -1.46 -22.21
N GLY A 28 -3.42 -0.77 -21.51
CA GLY A 28 -3.60 0.60 -21.04
C GLY A 28 -4.38 0.72 -19.73
N PHE A 29 -4.66 -0.39 -19.03
CA PHE A 29 -5.27 -0.32 -17.70
C PHE A 29 -4.23 -0.01 -16.64
N LEU A 30 -4.56 0.91 -15.76
CA LEU A 30 -3.77 1.22 -14.58
C LEU A 30 -4.02 0.16 -13.52
N PHE A 31 -2.96 -0.27 -12.85
CA PHE A 31 -3.10 -1.22 -11.75
C PHE A 31 -2.20 -0.87 -10.59
N TYR A 32 -2.59 -1.39 -9.42
CA TYR A 32 -1.67 -1.48 -8.31
C TYR A 32 -1.81 -2.81 -7.56
N ASP A 33 -0.67 -3.30 -7.11
CA ASP A 33 -0.51 -4.47 -6.29
C ASP A 33 -0.18 -4.06 -4.86
N VAL A 34 -0.91 -4.60 -3.90
CA VAL A 34 -0.65 -4.38 -2.48
C VAL A 34 0.07 -5.59 -1.91
N TYR A 35 1.23 -5.35 -1.32
CA TYR A 35 2.05 -6.32 -0.65
C TYR A 35 2.14 -5.98 0.84
N SER A 36 2.18 -7.00 1.69
CA SER A 36 2.26 -6.81 3.15
C SER A 36 3.06 -7.93 3.78
N GLY A 37 3.82 -7.61 4.82
CA GLY A 37 4.52 -8.62 5.61
C GLY A 37 5.72 -8.04 6.35
N ARG A 38 6.70 -8.88 6.66
CA ARG A 38 8.00 -8.45 7.20
C ARG A 38 9.05 -8.57 6.11
N LYS A 39 10.18 -7.86 6.23
CA LYS A 39 11.26 -7.71 5.23
C LYS A 39 11.46 -8.91 4.27
N HIS A 40 11.56 -10.14 4.78
CA HIS A 40 11.80 -11.35 3.98
C HIS A 40 10.55 -12.20 3.67
N ASN A 41 9.40 -11.87 4.25
CA ASN A 41 8.13 -12.59 4.17
C ASN A 41 6.99 -11.67 3.71
N VAL A 42 7.23 -10.91 2.65
CA VAL A 42 6.22 -10.05 2.05
C VAL A 42 5.37 -10.87 1.09
N ARG A 43 4.04 -10.80 1.21
CA ARG A 43 3.10 -11.49 0.32
C ARG A 43 2.19 -10.50 -0.38
N LYS A 44 1.84 -10.80 -1.63
CA LYS A 44 0.81 -10.07 -2.38
C LYS A 44 -0.55 -10.34 -1.75
N LEU A 45 -1.23 -9.27 -1.35
CA LEU A 45 -2.57 -9.35 -0.75
C LEU A 45 -3.66 -9.21 -1.81
N LYS A 46 -3.48 -8.28 -2.75
CA LYS A 46 -4.48 -7.99 -3.78
C LYS A 46 -3.86 -7.24 -4.96
N THR A 47 -4.52 -7.36 -6.10
CA THR A 47 -4.37 -6.52 -7.28
C THR A 47 -5.64 -5.69 -7.42
N ARG A 48 -5.52 -4.42 -7.84
CA ARG A 48 -6.64 -3.65 -8.37
C ARG A 48 -6.29 -3.10 -9.74
N ILE A 49 -7.27 -3.08 -10.64
CA ILE A 49 -7.15 -2.67 -12.04
C ILE A 49 -8.21 -1.61 -12.32
N PHE A 50 -7.86 -0.60 -13.10
CA PHE A 50 -8.67 0.57 -13.36
C PHE A 50 -8.50 0.99 -14.83
N SER A 51 -9.61 1.34 -15.47
CA SER A 51 -9.63 1.97 -16.79
C SER A 51 -9.58 3.50 -16.72
N ASP A 52 -9.84 4.09 -15.55
CA ASP A 52 -9.91 5.53 -15.32
C ASP A 52 -8.79 5.98 -14.35
N PRO A 53 -7.92 6.92 -14.76
CA PRO A 53 -6.90 7.52 -13.90
C PRO A 53 -7.44 8.13 -12.61
N ALA A 54 -8.62 8.77 -12.64
CA ALA A 54 -9.17 9.41 -11.45
C ALA A 54 -9.65 8.37 -10.42
N ALA A 55 -10.24 7.25 -10.88
CA ALA A 55 -10.57 6.12 -10.02
C ALA A 55 -9.31 5.45 -9.42
N PHE A 56 -8.25 5.30 -10.21
CA PHE A 56 -6.97 4.79 -9.76
C PHE A 56 -6.39 5.63 -8.62
N ILE A 57 -6.27 6.95 -8.80
CA ILE A 57 -5.68 7.86 -7.80
C ILE A 57 -6.49 7.84 -6.51
N ARG A 58 -7.82 7.97 -6.59
CA ARG A 58 -8.69 7.95 -5.41
C ARG A 58 -8.60 6.62 -4.65
N SER A 59 -8.57 5.50 -5.37
CA SER A 59 -8.44 4.19 -4.74
C SER A 59 -7.07 4.01 -4.08
N LEU A 60 -6.01 4.53 -4.69
CA LEU A 60 -4.66 4.48 -4.15
C LEU A 60 -4.54 5.32 -2.87
N ASP A 61 -5.09 6.54 -2.89
CA ASP A 61 -5.09 7.45 -1.73
C ASP A 61 -5.79 6.83 -0.51
N VAL A 62 -7.00 6.29 -0.72
CA VAL A 62 -7.74 5.58 0.33
C VAL A 62 -6.98 4.34 0.83
N GLU A 63 -6.29 3.60 -0.06
CA GLU A 63 -5.48 2.46 0.35
C GLU A 63 -4.34 2.89 1.26
N LEU A 64 -3.58 3.91 0.86
CA LEU A 64 -2.44 4.42 1.63
C LEU A 64 -2.90 4.96 2.99
N TYR A 65 -3.94 5.79 3.02
CA TYR A 65 -4.51 6.32 4.26
C TYR A 65 -4.91 5.22 5.25
N ASN A 66 -5.61 4.19 4.77
CA ASN A 66 -6.02 3.07 5.61
C ASN A 66 -4.84 2.25 6.13
N LYS A 67 -3.75 2.14 5.37
CA LYS A 67 -2.54 1.42 5.78
C LYS A 67 -1.73 2.21 6.78
N GLU A 68 -1.59 3.51 6.56
CA GLU A 68 -0.99 4.44 7.51
C GLU A 68 -1.73 4.36 8.84
N ASN A 69 -3.05 4.57 8.89
CA ASN A 69 -3.79 4.53 10.15
C ASN A 69 -3.82 3.16 10.85
N ARG A 70 -3.68 2.06 10.09
CA ARG A 70 -3.63 0.71 10.69
C ARG A 70 -2.30 0.46 11.41
N ASP A 71 -1.20 0.90 10.83
CA ASP A 71 0.15 0.55 11.29
C ASP A 71 0.80 1.68 12.11
N TYR A 72 0.48 2.94 11.81
CA TYR A 72 0.71 4.10 12.66
C TYR A 72 -0.47 4.21 13.64
N VAL A 73 -0.34 3.58 14.80
CA VAL A 73 -1.13 4.00 15.97
C VAL A 73 -0.56 5.37 16.36
N PRO A 74 -1.33 6.47 16.30
CA PRO A 74 -0.90 7.70 16.95
C PRO A 74 -0.60 7.29 18.38
N ILE A 75 0.58 7.65 18.90
CA ILE A 75 0.83 7.56 20.32
C ILE A 75 -0.24 8.46 20.93
N ALA A 76 -1.37 7.89 21.33
CA ALA A 76 -2.32 8.56 22.18
C ALA A 76 -1.48 8.91 23.39
N SER A 77 -1.22 10.21 23.49
CA SER A 77 -0.57 10.92 24.58
C SER A 77 -0.88 10.21 25.89
N ALA A 78 0.11 9.45 26.36
CA ALA A 78 0.15 8.96 27.73
C ALA A 78 0.42 10.15 28.67
#